data_AF-A0A4Q3VG61-F1
#
_entry.id   AF-A0A4Q3VG61-F1
#
_cell.length_a   1.000
_cell.length_b   1.000
_cell.length_c   1.000
_cell.angle_alpha   90.00
_cell.angle_beta   90.00
_cell.angle_gamma   90.00
#
_symmetry.space_group_name_H-M   'P 1'
#
loop_
_entity.id
_entity.type
_entity.pdbx_description
1 polymer ?
#
loop_
_entity_poly.entity_id
_entity_poly.type
_entity_poly.pdbx_seq_one_letter_code
_entity_poly.pdbx_strand_id
1 'polypeptide(L)'
;MASANHIELPSFDTGEYEDSELHMSEGKAVLRVRIAGREPVQLVFACVRWHRFTSLYACPAEWISGYYFKVGVVRNSRELAEHLEADQASVKPYKQLHHFRIFLDETGCHEFLAESADAL
;
A
#
# COMPACT_ATOMS: atom_id res chain seq x y z
N MET A 1 4.02 -19.39 6.78
CA MET A 1 4.87 -18.29 6.29
C MET A 1 4.37 -17.03 6.94
N ALA A 2 5.23 -16.32 7.66
CA ALA A 2 4.80 -15.20 8.51
C ALA A 2 4.28 -14.06 7.62
N SER A 3 2.97 -13.81 7.66
CA SER A 3 2.41 -12.55 7.20
C SER A 3 2.90 -11.50 8.18
N ALA A 4 3.94 -10.77 7.82
CA ALA A 4 4.37 -9.63 8.62
C ALA A 4 3.20 -8.63 8.66
N ASN A 5 2.82 -8.17 9.85
CA ASN A 5 1.74 -7.18 10.03
C ASN A 5 2.03 -5.83 9.32
N HIS A 6 3.25 -5.69 8.81
CA HIS A 6 3.74 -4.56 8.04
C HIS A 6 5.00 -4.97 7.25
N ILE A 7 5.33 -4.22 6.21
CA ILE A 7 6.55 -4.33 5.42
C ILE A 7 7.29 -3.01 5.56
N GLU A 8 8.49 -3.05 6.13
CA GLU A 8 9.34 -1.86 6.26
C GLU A 8 10.19 -1.72 5.00
N LEU A 9 10.37 -0.48 4.55
CA LEU A 9 11.36 -0.20 3.53
C LEU A 9 12.77 -0.36 4.15
N PRO A 10 13.81 -0.65 3.34
CA PRO A 10 15.20 -0.57 3.79
C PRO A 10 15.47 0.77 4.50
N SER A 11 16.36 0.84 5.47
CA SER A 11 16.65 2.11 6.15
C SER A 11 17.38 3.10 5.22
N PHE A 12 16.91 4.34 5.19
CA PHE A 12 17.50 5.47 4.47
C PHE A 12 17.23 6.77 5.23
N ASP A 13 17.97 7.84 4.94
CA ASP A 13 17.63 9.17 5.45
C ASP A 13 16.45 9.70 4.64
N THR A 14 15.39 10.15 5.28
CA THR A 14 14.14 10.54 4.61
C THR A 14 14.34 11.68 3.63
N GLY A 15 15.38 12.52 3.82
CA GLY A 15 15.78 13.53 2.84
C GLY A 15 16.41 12.97 1.55
N GLU A 16 16.70 11.66 1.50
CA GLU A 16 17.13 10.94 0.30
C GLU A 16 15.94 10.42 -0.52
N TYR A 17 14.69 10.58 -0.05
CA TYR A 17 13.52 10.25 -0.85
C TYR A 17 13.42 11.15 -2.08
N GLU A 18 13.26 10.56 -3.26
CA GLU A 18 13.15 11.33 -4.51
C GLU A 18 11.71 11.41 -5.01
N ASP A 19 11.07 10.25 -5.23
CA ASP A 19 9.69 10.13 -5.69
C ASP A 19 9.20 8.68 -5.59
N SER A 20 7.94 8.45 -5.97
CA SER A 20 7.40 7.12 -6.18
C SER A 20 6.54 7.02 -7.44
N GLU A 21 6.55 5.83 -8.04
CA GLU A 21 5.82 5.54 -9.27
C GLU A 21 4.96 4.30 -9.06
N LEU A 22 3.65 4.43 -9.29
CA LEU A 22 2.71 3.32 -9.22
C LEU A 22 2.37 2.81 -10.61
N HIS A 23 2.61 1.52 -10.84
CA HIS A 23 2.16 0.81 -12.03
C HIS A 23 1.13 -0.26 -11.65
N MET A 24 -0.01 -0.32 -12.35
CA MET A 24 -1.06 -1.29 -12.11
C MET A 24 -1.48 -1.99 -13.41
N SER A 25 -1.51 -3.32 -13.41
CA SER A 25 -1.98 -4.13 -14.54
C SER A 25 -2.55 -5.47 -14.05
N GLU A 26 -3.66 -5.91 -14.62
CA GLU A 26 -4.27 -7.24 -14.39
C GLU A 26 -4.43 -7.65 -12.91
N GLY A 27 -4.74 -6.69 -12.02
CA GLY A 27 -4.87 -6.95 -10.59
C GLY A 27 -3.54 -7.13 -9.86
N LYS A 28 -2.42 -6.74 -10.47
CA LYS A 28 -1.13 -6.54 -9.80
C LYS A 28 -0.84 -5.04 -9.72
N ALA A 29 -0.34 -4.59 -8.57
CA ALA A 29 0.23 -3.25 -8.44
C ALA A 29 1.70 -3.35 -8.06
N VAL A 30 2.52 -2.47 -8.62
CA VAL A 30 3.93 -2.31 -8.27
C VAL A 30 4.17 -0.84 -7.96
N LEU A 31 4.46 -0.54 -6.70
CA LEU A 31 4.85 0.78 -6.23
C LEU A 31 6.38 0.83 -6.12
N ARG A 32 7.01 1.61 -6.98
CA ARG A 32 8.46 1.82 -6.98
C ARG A 32 8.78 3.06 -6.17
N VAL A 33 9.62 2.92 -5.18
CA VAL A 33 10.09 4.03 -4.32
C VAL A 33 11.54 4.33 -4.67
N ARG A 34 11.82 5.56 -5.08
CA ARG A 34 13.16 5.99 -5.51
C ARG A 34 13.85 6.72 -4.35
N ILE A 35 15.08 6.28 -4.08
CA ILE A 35 15.94 6.81 -3.02
C ILE A 35 17.27 7.19 -3.66
N ALA A 36 17.76 8.40 -3.38
CA ALA A 36 18.97 8.94 -3.96
C ALA A 36 20.16 7.99 -3.77
N GLY A 37 20.86 7.69 -4.87
CA GLY A 37 22.05 6.84 -4.86
C GLY A 37 21.79 5.35 -4.59
N ARG A 38 20.53 4.87 -4.68
CA ARG A 38 20.15 3.47 -4.47
C ARG A 38 19.29 2.92 -5.60
N GLU A 39 19.27 1.60 -5.70
CA GLU A 39 18.28 0.92 -6.55
C GLU A 39 16.86 1.16 -6.01
N PRO A 40 15.85 1.37 -6.88
CA PRO A 40 14.47 1.57 -6.46
C PRO A 40 13.93 0.36 -5.69
N VAL A 41 13.29 0.62 -4.55
CA VAL A 41 12.60 -0.41 -3.78
C VAL A 41 11.25 -0.70 -4.44
N GLN A 42 10.94 -1.98 -4.66
CA GLN A 42 9.66 -2.36 -5.28
C GLN A 42 8.73 -2.99 -4.26
N LEU A 43 7.56 -2.38 -4.07
CA LEU A 43 6.47 -2.96 -3.29
C LEU A 43 5.45 -3.55 -4.26
N VAL A 44 5.22 -4.84 -4.17
CA VAL A 44 4.32 -5.57 -5.05
C VAL A 44 3.07 -5.97 -4.29
N PHE A 45 1.91 -5.63 -4.83
CA PHE A 45 0.61 -6.02 -4.32
C PHE A 45 -0.07 -6.99 -5.29
N ALA A 46 -0.52 -8.14 -4.79
CA ALA A 46 -1.11 -9.19 -5.61
C ALA A 46 -2.64 -9.23 -5.49
N CYS A 47 -3.31 -9.51 -6.61
CA CYS A 47 -4.76 -9.61 -6.71
C CYS A 47 -5.49 -8.36 -6.16
N VAL A 48 -4.99 -7.17 -6.49
CA VAL A 48 -5.56 -5.87 -6.16
C VAL A 48 -6.97 -5.75 -6.73
N ARG A 49 -7.91 -5.34 -5.87
CA ARG A 49 -9.32 -5.09 -6.21
C ARG A 49 -9.72 -3.63 -6.08
N TRP A 50 -8.94 -2.88 -5.33
CA TRP A 50 -9.18 -1.46 -5.13
C TRP A 50 -7.87 -0.76 -4.81
N HIS A 51 -7.78 0.49 -5.26
CA HIS A 51 -6.67 1.39 -4.98
C HIS A 51 -7.23 2.79 -4.73
N ARG A 52 -6.63 3.51 -3.78
CA ARG A 52 -6.84 4.94 -3.56
C ARG A 52 -5.50 5.63 -3.37
N PHE A 53 -5.39 6.80 -3.98
CA PHE A 53 -4.33 7.76 -3.71
C PHE A 53 -4.91 8.98 -2.99
N THR A 54 -4.21 9.45 -1.97
CA THR A 54 -4.51 10.69 -1.26
C THR A 54 -3.26 11.54 -1.23
N SER A 55 -3.33 12.75 -1.78
CA SER A 55 -2.18 13.67 -1.79
C SER A 55 -1.78 14.08 -0.36
N LEU A 56 -0.50 14.45 -0.18
CA LEU A 56 0.08 14.84 1.12
C LEU A 56 -0.84 15.73 1.95
N TYR A 57 -1.32 16.84 1.38
CA TYR A 57 -2.14 17.83 2.10
C TYR A 57 -3.51 17.30 2.59
N ALA A 58 -3.95 16.16 2.06
CA ALA A 58 -5.19 15.50 2.44
C ALA A 58 -4.96 14.22 3.27
N CYS A 59 -3.70 13.81 3.49
CA CYS A 59 -3.40 12.69 4.35
C CYS A 59 -3.65 13.04 5.83
N PRO A 60 -4.48 12.28 6.55
CA PRO A 60 -4.66 12.46 7.98
C PRO A 60 -3.35 12.25 8.77
N ALA A 61 -3.15 13.02 9.83
CA ALA A 61 -1.92 12.98 10.65
C ALA A 61 -1.67 11.59 11.27
N GLU A 62 -2.74 10.86 11.60
CA GLU A 62 -2.66 9.51 12.12
C GLU A 62 -2.23 8.48 11.05
N TRP A 63 -2.38 8.80 9.76
CA TRP A 63 -1.84 7.97 8.69
C TRP A 63 -0.36 8.24 8.48
N ILE A 64 0.05 9.50 8.58
CA ILE A 64 1.46 9.89 8.47
C ILE A 64 2.28 9.15 9.53
N SER A 65 1.92 9.30 10.82
CA SER A 65 2.68 8.68 11.91
C SER A 65 2.64 7.15 11.92
N GLY A 66 1.55 6.53 11.46
CA GLY A 66 1.40 5.08 11.46
C GLY A 66 2.03 4.35 10.27
N TYR A 67 2.25 5.05 9.15
CA TYR A 67 2.60 4.42 7.87
C TYR A 67 3.76 5.12 7.13
N TYR A 68 4.53 5.97 7.81
CA TYR A 68 5.68 6.68 7.25
C TYR A 68 6.75 5.72 6.72
N PHE A 69 6.94 5.69 5.39
CA PHE A 69 7.82 4.75 4.66
C PHE A 69 7.68 3.30 5.14
N LYS A 70 6.44 2.87 5.33
CA LYS A 70 6.11 1.53 5.82
C LYS A 70 4.74 1.10 5.31
N VAL A 71 4.67 -0.07 4.68
CA VAL A 71 3.38 -0.68 4.35
C VAL A 71 2.81 -1.30 5.61
N GLY A 72 1.64 -0.88 6.05
CA GLY A 72 0.95 -1.46 7.20
C GLY A 72 -0.43 -1.99 6.82
N VAL A 73 -0.93 -2.96 7.59
CA VAL A 73 -2.32 -3.43 7.45
C VAL A 73 -3.26 -2.55 8.27
N VAL A 74 -4.23 -1.93 7.59
CA VAL A 74 -5.29 -1.14 8.23
C VAL A 74 -6.29 -2.08 8.90
N ARG A 75 -6.39 -2.00 10.23
CA ARG A 75 -7.37 -2.77 11.03
C ARG A 75 -8.72 -2.07 11.01
N ASN A 76 -9.81 -2.87 11.07
CA ASN A 76 -11.19 -2.36 11.05
C ASN A 76 -11.48 -1.41 9.88
N SER A 77 -10.96 -1.72 8.69
CA SER A 77 -11.14 -0.87 7.51
C SER A 77 -12.60 -0.84 7.05
N ARG A 78 -13.15 0.38 6.97
CA ARG A 78 -14.47 0.63 6.38
C ARG A 78 -14.48 0.31 4.90
N GLU A 79 -13.45 0.71 4.17
CA GLU A 79 -13.30 0.45 2.73
C GLU A 79 -13.29 -1.04 2.40
N LEU A 80 -12.59 -1.85 3.20
CA LEU A 80 -12.59 -3.31 3.03
C LEU A 80 -13.98 -3.89 3.29
N ALA A 81 -14.66 -3.46 4.35
CA ALA A 81 -16.02 -3.91 4.66
C ALA A 81 -17.01 -3.55 3.54
N GLU A 82 -17.01 -2.29 3.10
CA GLU A 82 -17.84 -1.80 1.99
C GLU A 82 -17.56 -2.56 0.68
N HIS A 83 -16.28 -2.84 0.38
CA HIS A 83 -15.92 -3.61 -0.81
C HIS A 83 -16.42 -5.04 -0.75
N LEU A 84 -16.25 -5.71 0.40
CA LEU A 84 -16.74 -7.07 0.60
C LEU A 84 -18.27 -7.14 0.56
N GLU A 85 -18.97 -6.14 1.09
CA GLU A 85 -20.44 -6.04 1.02
C GLU A 85 -20.93 -5.84 -0.43
N ALA A 86 -20.32 -4.90 -1.16
CA ALA A 86 -20.68 -4.64 -2.55
C ALA A 86 -20.42 -5.85 -3.46
N ASP A 87 -19.40 -6.65 -3.13
CA ASP A 87 -19.01 -7.80 -3.92
C ASP A 87 -19.69 -9.12 -3.51
N GLN A 88 -20.52 -9.15 -2.45
CA GLN A 88 -21.35 -10.34 -2.15
C GLN A 88 -22.29 -10.75 -3.31
N ALA A 89 -22.47 -9.91 -4.33
CA ALA A 89 -23.13 -10.24 -5.59
C ALA A 89 -22.29 -11.10 -6.56
N SER A 90 -20.99 -11.28 -6.29
CA SER A 90 -20.02 -11.98 -7.14
C SER A 90 -19.63 -13.32 -6.50
N VAL A 91 -19.79 -14.42 -7.23
CA VAL A 91 -19.61 -15.80 -6.75
C VAL A 91 -18.11 -16.18 -6.55
N LYS A 92 -17.18 -15.21 -6.63
CA LYS A 92 -15.75 -15.51 -6.61
C LYS A 92 -15.23 -15.64 -5.17
N PRO A 93 -14.67 -16.79 -4.78
CA PRO A 93 -14.01 -16.93 -3.49
C PRO A 93 -12.73 -16.08 -3.49
N TYR A 94 -12.69 -15.02 -2.70
CA TYR A 94 -11.47 -14.29 -2.41
C TYR A 94 -10.55 -15.16 -1.53
N LYS A 95 -9.25 -15.18 -1.83
CA LYS A 95 -8.29 -15.38 -0.74
C LYS A 95 -8.37 -14.15 0.16
N GLN A 96 -8.03 -14.28 1.44
CA GLN A 96 -8.19 -13.21 2.44
C GLN A 96 -7.71 -11.85 1.88
N LEU A 97 -8.66 -10.93 1.66
CA LEU A 97 -8.36 -9.59 1.16
C LEU A 97 -7.98 -8.71 2.36
N HIS A 98 -6.91 -7.95 2.20
CA HIS A 98 -6.37 -7.07 3.23
C HIS A 98 -6.35 -5.63 2.73
N HIS A 99 -6.53 -4.69 3.66
CA HIS A 99 -6.30 -3.28 3.37
C HIS A 99 -4.88 -2.90 3.78
N PHE A 100 -4.04 -2.58 2.80
CA PHE A 100 -2.69 -2.07 2.98
C PHE A 100 -2.66 -0.56 2.82
N ARG A 101 -1.84 0.11 3.62
CA ARG A 101 -1.58 1.55 3.50
C ARG A 101 -0.08 1.83 3.61
N ILE A 102 0.40 2.80 2.85
CA ILE A 102 1.74 3.38 2.98
C ILE A 102 1.64 4.90 2.81
N PHE A 103 2.42 5.64 3.60
CA PHE A 103 2.64 7.07 3.42
C PHE A 103 4.08 7.30 2.92
N LEU A 104 4.19 8.06 1.83
CA LEU A 104 5.45 8.40 1.17
C LEU A 104 5.58 9.92 1.14
N ASP A 105 6.06 10.45 2.27
CA ASP A 105 6.42 11.85 2.50
C ASP A 105 5.77 12.87 1.55
N GLU A 106 6.56 13.53 0.68
CA GLU A 106 6.10 14.59 -0.22
C GLU A 106 5.05 14.14 -1.26
N THR A 107 4.93 12.84 -1.51
CA THR A 107 3.98 12.28 -2.48
C THR A 107 2.59 12.08 -1.88
N GLY A 108 2.50 11.48 -0.70
CA GLY A 108 1.23 11.21 -0.01
C GLY A 108 0.96 9.73 0.28
N CYS A 109 -0.32 9.39 0.40
CA CYS A 109 -0.77 8.09 0.88
C CYS A 109 -1.28 7.21 -0.27
N HIS A 110 -0.82 5.97 -0.31
CA HIS A 110 -1.41 4.91 -1.13
C HIS A 110 -2.11 3.89 -0.27
N GLU A 111 -3.27 3.46 -0.74
CA GLU A 111 -4.09 2.43 -0.11
C GLU A 111 -4.49 1.37 -1.13
N PHE A 112 -4.47 0.12 -0.71
CA PHE A 112 -4.74 -1.03 -1.57
C PHE A 112 -5.63 -2.04 -0.84
N LEU A 113 -6.66 -2.56 -1.52
CA LEU A 113 -7.27 -3.82 -1.14
C LEU A 113 -6.67 -4.92 -2.01
N ALA A 114 -5.87 -5.81 -1.41
CA ALA A 114 -5.09 -6.83 -2.10
C ALA A 114 -4.99 -8.12 -1.28
N GLU A 115 -4.66 -9.24 -1.92
CA GLU A 115 -4.46 -10.53 -1.24
C GLU A 115 -3.11 -10.59 -0.52
N SER A 116 -2.07 -9.97 -1.07
CA SER A 116 -0.75 -9.87 -0.44
C SER A 116 -0.05 -8.58 -0.80
N ALA A 117 0.97 -8.26 -0.01
CA ALA A 117 1.94 -7.23 -0.26
C ALA A 117 3.33 -7.81 0.05
N ASP A 118 4.33 -7.50 -0.78
CA ASP A 118 5.70 -8.01 -0.66
C ASP A 118 6.69 -6.92 -1.09
N ALA A 119 7.87 -6.85 -0.45
CA ALA A 119 8.99 -6.02 -0.90
C ALA A 119 9.98 -6.88 -1.71
N LEU A 120 10.40 -6.37 -2.87
CA LEU A 120 11.37 -6.99 -3.77
C LEU A 120 12.60 -6.10 -3.96
#